data_AF-Q2PB60-F1
#
_entry.id   AF-Q2PB60-F1
#
_cell.length_a   1.000
_cell.length_b   1.000
_cell.length_c   1.000
_cell.angle_alpha   90.00
_cell.angle_beta   90.00
_cell.angle_gamma   90.00
#
_symmetry.space_group_name_H-M   'P 1'
#
loop_
_entity.id
_entity.type
_entity.pdbx_description
1 polymer ?
#
loop_
_entity_poly.entity_id
_entity_poly.type
_entity_poly.pdbx_seq_one_letter_code
_entity_poly.pdbx_strand_id
1 'polypeptide(L)'
;VMRGLTQKQLSENICHQSEVSRIESGAVYPSMDILQGIAAKLQVPIIHFYEVLIYSDIERKKQFKDQVITLCKQKKYKEIYNRVWNELKKEEYHPEFQQFLQWQYHVAAYMLKKIDYEYCILELKKLLNQQLAGIDVYQNLYIENAIANIYAENGYFKKSIELFEGILKQLESLHDNEEFDVKVR
;
A
#
# COMPACT_ATOMS: atom_id res chain seq x y z
N VAL A 1 10.72 11.51 15.51
CA VAL A 1 11.89 12.26 16.02
C VAL A 1 11.70 13.73 15.68
N MET A 2 11.56 14.63 16.66
CA MET A 2 11.58 16.07 16.37
C MET A 2 13.02 16.49 16.04
N ARG A 3 13.22 17.14 14.88
CA ARG A 3 14.55 17.50 14.35
C ARG A 3 15.14 18.78 14.98
N GLY A 4 14.39 19.48 15.84
CA GLY A 4 14.88 20.67 16.55
C GLY A 4 15.24 21.86 15.66
N LEU A 5 14.84 21.86 14.39
CA LEU A 5 15.07 22.95 13.44
C LEU A 5 14.01 24.03 13.61
N THR A 6 14.45 25.29 13.57
CA THR A 6 13.54 26.44 13.43
C THR A 6 13.04 26.55 11.99
N GLN A 7 11.89 27.20 11.77
CA GLN A 7 11.38 27.47 10.41
C GLN A 7 12.42 28.18 9.52
N LYS A 8 13.23 29.07 10.11
CA LYS A 8 14.30 29.78 9.40
C LYS A 8 15.39 28.81 8.93
N GLN A 9 15.85 27.94 9.82
CA GLN A 9 16.83 26.90 9.47
C GLN A 9 16.24 25.91 8.47
N LEU A 10 14.93 25.61 8.54
CA LEU A 10 14.28 24.76 7.57
C LEU A 10 14.21 25.45 6.19
N SER A 11 13.93 26.75 6.11
CA SER A 11 13.78 27.46 4.84
C SER A 11 15.10 27.78 4.14
N GLU A 12 16.22 27.85 4.86
CA GLU A 12 17.55 28.18 4.30
C GLU A 12 17.88 27.38 3.03
N ASN A 13 18.24 28.05 1.93
CA ASN A 13 18.56 27.44 0.63
C ASN A 13 17.42 26.64 -0.03
N ILE A 14 16.17 26.79 0.44
CA ILE A 14 15.00 26.12 -0.15
C ILE A 14 13.95 27.16 -0.55
N CYS A 15 13.50 27.98 0.39
CA CYS A 15 12.46 28.99 0.15
C CYS A 15 12.52 30.10 1.20
N HIS A 16 11.59 31.06 1.14
CA HIS A 16 11.47 32.08 2.18
C HIS A 16 10.84 31.48 3.45
N GLN A 17 11.26 31.92 4.65
CA GLN A 17 10.73 31.41 5.92
C GLN A 17 9.19 31.52 6.00
N SER A 18 8.63 32.61 5.47
CA SER A 18 7.17 32.81 5.43
C SER A 18 6.47 31.71 4.64
N GLU A 19 7.11 31.13 3.63
CA GLU A 19 6.54 30.04 2.84
C GLU A 19 6.46 28.76 3.66
N VAL A 20 7.52 28.44 4.43
CA VAL A 20 7.48 27.34 5.42
C VAL A 20 6.34 27.53 6.41
N SER A 21 6.16 28.74 6.95
CA SER A 21 5.07 29.02 7.87
C SER A 21 3.68 28.84 7.25
N ARG A 22 3.52 29.16 5.95
CA ARG A 22 2.24 28.97 5.23
C ARG A 22 1.99 27.50 4.89
N ILE A 23 3.04 26.72 4.63
CA ILE A 23 2.95 25.27 4.43
C ILE A 23 2.53 24.59 5.74
N GLU A 24 3.19 24.91 6.85
CA GLU A 24 2.88 24.33 8.17
C GLU A 24 1.45 24.65 8.65
N SER A 25 0.92 25.83 8.30
CA SER A 25 -0.46 26.20 8.62
C SER A 25 -1.50 25.57 7.69
N GLY A 26 -1.07 24.85 6.64
CA GLY A 26 -1.96 24.28 5.62
C GLY A 26 -2.55 25.32 4.66
N ALA A 27 -2.02 26.55 4.66
CA ALA A 27 -2.51 27.63 3.78
C ALA A 27 -2.09 27.46 2.32
N VAL A 28 -1.00 26.72 2.06
CA VAL A 28 -0.51 26.42 0.71
C VAL A 28 0.03 25.00 0.61
N TYR A 29 -0.09 24.39 -0.58
CA TYR A 29 0.68 23.20 -0.93
C TYR A 29 2.05 23.61 -1.51
N PRO A 30 3.15 22.99 -1.06
CA PRO A 30 4.46 23.27 -1.61
C PRO A 30 4.58 22.76 -3.06
N SER A 31 5.39 23.45 -3.86
CA SER A 31 5.86 22.92 -5.14
C SER A 31 6.83 21.74 -4.93
N MET A 32 7.04 20.93 -5.97
CA MET A 32 7.83 19.69 -5.88
C MET A 32 9.27 19.93 -5.43
N ASP A 33 9.91 20.98 -5.92
CA ASP A 33 11.25 21.43 -5.55
C ASP A 33 11.34 21.84 -4.07
N ILE A 34 10.36 22.60 -3.57
CA ILE A 34 10.29 22.99 -2.14
C ILE A 34 10.08 21.76 -1.26
N LEU A 35 9.15 20.87 -1.64
CA LEU A 35 8.86 19.65 -0.90
C LEU A 35 10.09 18.73 -0.83
N GLN A 36 10.83 18.59 -1.94
CA GLN A 36 12.09 17.84 -1.99
C GLN A 36 13.16 18.44 -1.08
N GLY A 37 13.30 19.77 -1.07
CA GLY A 37 14.23 20.46 -0.18
C GLY A 37 13.91 20.24 1.30
N ILE A 38 12.63 20.38 1.67
CA ILE A 38 12.15 20.15 3.03
C ILE A 38 12.39 18.70 3.45
N ALA A 39 12.05 17.73 2.58
CA ALA A 39 12.27 16.31 2.82
C ALA A 39 13.75 15.99 3.08
N ALA A 40 14.65 16.55 2.27
CA ALA A 40 16.09 16.36 2.41
C ALA A 40 16.60 16.89 3.77
N LYS A 41 16.18 18.09 4.19
CA LYS A 41 16.59 18.66 5.49
C LYS A 41 16.05 17.89 6.69
N LEU A 42 14.81 17.40 6.59
CA LEU A 42 14.21 16.61 7.64
C LEU A 42 14.72 15.16 7.65
N GLN A 43 15.46 14.75 6.60
CA GLN A 43 15.92 13.39 6.38
C GLN A 43 14.76 12.39 6.44
N VAL A 44 13.69 12.71 5.71
CA VAL A 44 12.49 11.89 5.60
C VAL A 44 12.25 11.63 4.11
N PRO A 45 11.90 10.40 3.69
CA PRO A 45 11.53 10.11 2.31
C PRO A 45 10.38 11.02 1.85
N ILE A 46 10.48 11.61 0.66
CA ILE A 46 9.45 12.53 0.15
C ILE A 46 8.05 11.88 0.09
N ILE A 47 8.00 10.58 -0.17
CA ILE A 47 6.76 9.78 -0.18
C ILE A 47 5.98 9.86 1.14
N HIS A 48 6.65 10.08 2.26
CA HIS A 48 5.99 10.24 3.56
C HIS A 48 5.01 11.41 3.58
N PHE A 49 5.35 12.54 2.95
CA PHE A 49 4.45 13.69 2.90
C PHE A 49 3.21 13.40 2.05
N TYR A 50 3.35 12.62 0.97
CA TYR A 50 2.22 12.17 0.17
C TYR A 50 1.32 11.19 0.93
N GLU A 51 1.91 10.28 1.71
CA GLU A 51 1.13 9.38 2.56
C GLU A 51 0.28 10.19 3.55
N VAL A 52 0.92 11.09 4.31
CA VAL A 52 0.28 11.90 5.38
C VAL A 52 -0.76 12.87 4.83
N LEU A 53 -0.58 13.33 3.59
CA LEU A 53 -1.56 14.17 2.92
C LEU A 53 -2.90 13.46 2.70
N ILE A 54 -2.86 12.17 2.35
CA ILE A 54 -4.04 11.44 1.90
C ILE A 54 -4.74 10.75 3.09
N TYR A 55 -3.98 10.26 4.07
CA TYR A 55 -4.53 9.42 5.13
C TYR A 55 -4.03 9.77 6.53
N SER A 56 -4.91 9.64 7.52
CA SER A 56 -4.52 9.70 8.93
C SER A 56 -3.86 8.39 9.37
N ASP A 57 -3.00 8.49 10.38
CA ASP A 57 -2.44 7.36 11.13
C ASP A 57 -1.66 6.32 10.31
N ILE A 58 -0.88 6.79 9.33
CA ILE A 58 -0.08 5.93 8.43
C ILE A 58 0.93 5.10 9.18
N GLU A 59 1.56 5.65 10.22
CA GLU A 59 2.58 4.91 10.96
C GLU A 59 1.97 3.69 11.67
N ARG A 60 0.78 3.83 12.28
CA ARG A 60 0.02 2.68 12.80
C ARG A 60 -0.31 1.70 11.68
N LYS A 61 -0.80 2.18 10.53
CA LYS A 61 -1.21 1.32 9.40
C LYS A 61 -0.03 0.55 8.82
N LYS A 62 1.15 1.15 8.69
CA LYS A 62 2.40 0.51 8.28
C LYS A 62 2.82 -0.57 9.28
N GLN A 63 2.87 -0.23 10.56
CA GLN A 63 3.19 -1.20 11.62
C GLN A 63 2.19 -2.36 11.64
N PHE A 64 0.91 -2.08 11.39
CA PHE A 64 -0.12 -3.11 11.28
C PHE A 64 0.13 -4.04 10.09
N LYS A 65 0.40 -3.48 8.89
CA LYS A 65 0.77 -4.26 7.69
C LYS A 65 1.97 -5.17 7.99
N ASP A 66 3.04 -4.64 8.59
CA ASP A 66 4.26 -5.40 8.93
C ASP A 66 3.99 -6.56 9.91
N GLN A 67 3.17 -6.31 10.94
CA GLN A 67 2.77 -7.34 11.89
C GLN A 67 1.97 -8.45 11.21
N VAL A 68 1.02 -8.11 10.33
CA VAL A 68 0.25 -9.10 9.58
C VAL A 68 1.16 -9.91 8.66
N ILE A 69 2.07 -9.28 7.92
CA ILE A 69 3.04 -9.96 7.05
C ILE A 69 3.91 -10.93 7.87
N THR A 70 4.35 -10.50 9.06
CA THR A 70 5.13 -11.36 9.97
C THR A 70 4.32 -12.57 10.42
N LEU A 71 3.04 -12.38 10.76
CA LEU A 71 2.14 -13.49 11.12
C LEU A 71 1.90 -14.43 9.94
N CYS A 72 1.82 -13.91 8.71
CA CYS A 72 1.67 -14.72 7.49
C CYS A 72 2.88 -15.63 7.30
N LYS A 73 4.10 -15.10 7.47
CA LYS A 73 5.35 -15.90 7.45
C LYS A 73 5.35 -17.00 8.52
N GLN A 74 4.76 -16.73 9.68
CA GLN A 74 4.60 -17.68 10.78
C GLN A 74 3.38 -18.61 10.62
N LYS A 75 2.59 -18.48 9.54
CA LYS A 75 1.35 -19.22 9.28
C LYS A 75 0.30 -19.12 10.40
N LYS A 76 0.30 -18.01 11.15
CA LYS A 76 -0.62 -17.77 12.29
C LYS A 76 -1.97 -17.21 11.84
N TYR A 77 -2.68 -17.95 10.98
CA TYR A 77 -3.91 -17.48 10.33
C TYR A 77 -5.05 -17.14 11.31
N LYS A 78 -5.15 -17.82 12.45
CA LYS A 78 -6.15 -17.50 13.48
C LYS A 78 -5.94 -16.10 14.08
N GLU A 79 -4.69 -15.72 14.31
CA GLU A 79 -4.35 -14.40 14.84
C GLU A 79 -4.59 -13.31 13.77
N ILE A 80 -4.20 -13.58 12.51
CA ILE A 80 -4.45 -12.69 11.38
C ILE A 80 -5.95 -12.42 11.25
N TYR A 81 -6.76 -13.47 11.18
CA TYR A 81 -8.21 -13.36 11.04
C TYR A 81 -8.83 -12.45 12.10
N ASN A 82 -8.48 -12.65 13.38
CA ASN A 82 -9.03 -11.86 14.48
C ASN A 82 -8.55 -10.40 14.45
N ARG A 83 -7.25 -10.17 14.19
CA ARG A 83 -6.67 -8.82 14.15
C ARG A 83 -7.25 -8.00 13.02
N VAL A 84 -7.26 -8.57 11.81
CA VAL A 84 -7.78 -7.92 10.61
C VAL A 84 -9.29 -7.67 10.74
N TRP A 85 -10.05 -8.61 11.30
CA TRP A 85 -11.48 -8.42 11.55
C TRP A 85 -11.77 -7.27 12.53
N ASN A 86 -10.99 -7.18 13.62
CA ASN A 86 -11.14 -6.06 14.56
C ASN A 86 -10.78 -4.72 13.93
N GLU A 87 -9.80 -4.71 13.01
CA GLU A 87 -9.41 -3.50 12.29
C GLU A 87 -10.46 -3.06 11.26
N LEU A 88 -11.04 -4.00 10.51
CA LEU A 88 -12.12 -3.75 9.54
C LEU A 88 -13.36 -3.12 10.20
N LYS A 89 -13.65 -3.46 11.46
CA LYS A 89 -14.79 -2.91 12.22
C LYS A 89 -14.66 -1.44 12.58
N LYS A 90 -13.46 -0.86 12.51
CA LYS A 90 -13.27 0.54 12.89
C LYS A 90 -13.84 1.53 11.85
N GLU A 91 -14.27 1.03 10.68
CA GLU A 91 -14.90 1.82 9.62
C GLU A 91 -14.13 3.09 9.22
N GLU A 92 -12.80 3.08 9.36
CA GLU A 92 -11.94 4.17 8.89
C GLU A 92 -11.84 4.14 7.36
N TYR A 93 -12.10 5.28 6.71
CA TYR A 93 -12.00 5.39 5.26
C TYR A 93 -10.54 5.50 4.80
N HIS A 94 -10.00 4.38 4.32
CA HIS A 94 -8.72 4.33 3.60
C HIS A 94 -8.78 3.17 2.61
N PRO A 95 -9.12 3.43 1.33
CA PRO A 95 -9.42 2.37 0.36
C PRO A 95 -8.30 1.34 0.18
N GLU A 96 -7.05 1.77 0.00
CA GLU A 96 -5.90 0.85 -0.13
C GLU A 96 -5.69 -0.03 1.11
N PHE A 97 -5.78 0.57 2.31
CA PHE A 97 -5.65 -0.19 3.57
C PHE A 97 -6.83 -1.15 3.76
N GLN A 98 -8.04 -0.74 3.40
CA GLN A 98 -9.22 -1.62 3.42
C GLN A 98 -9.07 -2.80 2.46
N GLN A 99 -8.53 -2.58 1.25
CA GLN A 99 -8.25 -3.64 0.30
C GLN A 99 -7.22 -4.64 0.88
N PHE A 100 -6.15 -4.14 1.52
CA PHE A 100 -5.19 -4.99 2.25
C PHE A 100 -5.87 -5.83 3.35
N LEU A 101 -6.70 -5.19 4.18
CA LEU A 101 -7.41 -5.88 5.25
C LEU A 101 -8.36 -6.95 4.70
N GLN A 102 -9.17 -6.62 3.69
CA GLN A 102 -10.09 -7.58 3.08
C GLN A 102 -9.34 -8.75 2.45
N TRP A 103 -8.24 -8.49 1.73
CA TRP A 103 -7.38 -9.53 1.16
C TRP A 103 -6.89 -10.50 2.25
N GLN A 104 -6.27 -9.99 3.31
CA GLN A 104 -5.73 -10.81 4.39
C GLN A 104 -6.83 -11.55 5.17
N TYR A 105 -8.01 -10.94 5.31
CA TYR A 105 -9.17 -11.56 5.92
C TYR A 105 -9.65 -12.78 5.12
N HIS A 106 -9.84 -12.65 3.81
CA HIS A 106 -10.31 -13.74 2.95
C HIS A 106 -9.30 -14.87 2.86
N VAL A 107 -8.00 -14.57 2.74
CA VAL A 107 -6.95 -15.59 2.76
C VAL A 107 -6.91 -16.32 4.10
N ALA A 108 -6.95 -15.60 5.23
CA ALA A 108 -6.99 -16.25 6.54
C ALA A 108 -8.25 -17.08 6.76
N ALA A 109 -9.41 -16.61 6.28
CA ALA A 109 -10.67 -17.36 6.34
C ALA A 109 -10.59 -18.67 5.55
N TYR A 110 -9.99 -18.63 4.35
CA TYR A 110 -9.75 -19.82 3.52
C TYR A 110 -8.81 -20.80 4.22
N MET A 111 -7.65 -20.33 4.73
CA MET A 111 -6.68 -21.19 5.42
C MET A 111 -7.23 -21.82 6.69
N LEU A 112 -8.20 -21.17 7.34
CA LEU A 112 -8.92 -21.70 8.51
C LEU A 112 -10.14 -22.57 8.14
N LYS A 113 -10.35 -22.86 6.86
CA LYS A 113 -11.49 -23.63 6.33
C LYS A 113 -12.85 -23.04 6.71
N LYS A 114 -12.94 -21.72 6.87
CA LYS A 114 -14.19 -21.00 7.14
C LYS A 114 -15.00 -20.72 5.88
N ILE A 115 -14.32 -20.65 4.74
CA ILE A 115 -14.90 -20.44 3.40
C ILE A 115 -14.25 -21.42 2.43
N ASP A 116 -14.95 -21.74 1.34
CA ASP A 116 -14.41 -22.52 0.25
C ASP A 116 -13.47 -21.69 -0.64
N TYR A 117 -12.70 -22.39 -1.48
CA TYR A 117 -11.71 -21.77 -2.35
C TYR A 117 -12.35 -20.91 -3.46
N GLU A 118 -13.52 -21.29 -3.98
CA GLU A 118 -14.20 -20.54 -5.05
C GLU A 118 -14.69 -19.19 -4.54
N TYR A 119 -15.32 -19.20 -3.36
CA TYR A 119 -15.75 -17.99 -2.67
C TYR A 119 -14.57 -17.07 -2.34
N CYS A 120 -13.47 -17.62 -1.83
CA CYS A 120 -12.26 -16.85 -1.55
C CYS A 120 -11.76 -16.15 -2.82
N ILE A 121 -11.59 -16.90 -3.93
CA ILE A 121 -11.12 -16.35 -5.20
C ILE A 121 -12.08 -15.28 -5.74
N LEU A 122 -13.39 -15.49 -5.63
CA LEU A 122 -14.40 -14.53 -6.07
C LEU A 122 -14.27 -13.20 -5.32
N GLU A 123 -14.12 -13.24 -3.99
CA GLU A 123 -13.91 -12.03 -3.20
C GLU A 123 -12.57 -11.36 -3.53
N LEU A 124 -11.48 -12.12 -3.70
CA LEU A 124 -10.19 -11.56 -4.10
C LEU A 124 -10.24 -10.89 -5.48
N LYS A 125 -10.97 -11.46 -6.44
CA LYS A 125 -11.17 -10.83 -7.76
C LYS A 125 -11.99 -9.54 -7.68
N LYS A 126 -12.96 -9.45 -6.77
CA LYS A 126 -13.68 -8.17 -6.53
C LYS A 126 -12.73 -7.09 -6.05
N LEU A 127 -11.74 -7.42 -5.22
CA LEU A 127 -10.74 -6.46 -4.76
C LEU A 127 -9.89 -5.92 -5.91
N LEU A 128 -9.52 -6.77 -6.88
CA LEU A 128 -8.76 -6.35 -8.06
C LEU A 128 -9.58 -5.41 -8.97
N ASN A 129 -10.89 -5.63 -9.07
CA ASN A 129 -11.78 -4.80 -9.91
C ASN A 129 -11.99 -3.38 -9.37
N GLN A 130 -11.56 -3.08 -8.14
CA GLN A 130 -11.73 -1.75 -7.54
C GLN A 130 -10.81 -0.69 -8.18
N GLN A 131 -9.85 -1.08 -9.03
CA GLN A 131 -8.91 -0.18 -9.73
C GLN A 131 -8.36 0.93 -8.81
N LEU A 132 -7.89 0.54 -7.63
CA LEU A 132 -7.36 1.48 -6.65
C LEU A 132 -5.98 1.96 -7.10
N ALA A 133 -5.87 3.26 -7.39
CA ALA A 133 -4.59 3.95 -7.48
C ALA A 133 -4.11 4.24 -6.05
N GLY A 134 -3.37 3.29 -5.48
CA GLY A 134 -2.77 3.37 -4.14
C GLY A 134 -1.28 3.71 -4.17
N ILE A 135 -0.71 3.89 -2.99
CA ILE A 135 0.74 4.12 -2.80
C ILE A 135 1.50 2.81 -3.04
N ASP A 136 0.93 1.68 -2.64
CA ASP A 136 1.48 0.35 -2.92
C ASP A 136 1.07 -0.17 -4.30
N VAL A 137 1.92 0.09 -5.29
CA VAL A 137 1.74 -0.32 -6.70
C VAL A 137 1.73 -1.85 -6.84
N TYR A 138 2.32 -2.59 -5.89
CA TYR A 138 2.43 -4.06 -5.95
C TYR A 138 1.26 -4.78 -5.28
N GLN A 139 0.36 -4.07 -4.58
CA GLN A 139 -0.69 -4.70 -3.79
C GLN A 139 -1.60 -5.60 -4.63
N ASN A 140 -1.97 -5.18 -5.84
CA ASN A 140 -2.77 -6.00 -6.75
C ASN A 140 -2.03 -7.27 -7.19
N LEU A 141 -0.73 -7.19 -7.47
CA LEU A 141 0.09 -8.36 -7.81
C LEU A 141 0.18 -9.35 -6.64
N TYR A 142 0.19 -8.88 -5.40
CA TYR A 142 0.13 -9.76 -4.24
C TYR A 142 -1.22 -10.48 -4.09
N ILE A 143 -2.32 -9.81 -4.42
CA ILE A 143 -3.66 -10.41 -4.45
C ILE A 143 -3.74 -11.46 -5.58
N GLU A 144 -3.22 -11.15 -6.77
CA GLU A 144 -3.14 -12.09 -7.89
C GLU A 144 -2.31 -13.33 -7.53
N ASN A 145 -1.16 -13.13 -6.88
CA ASN A 145 -0.33 -14.22 -6.38
C ASN A 145 -1.08 -15.10 -5.38
N ALA A 146 -1.87 -14.51 -4.48
CA ALA A 146 -2.72 -15.28 -3.56
C ALA A 146 -3.77 -16.11 -4.31
N ILE A 147 -4.41 -15.56 -5.35
CA ILE A 147 -5.36 -16.30 -6.19
C ILE A 147 -4.66 -17.46 -6.92
N ALA A 148 -3.48 -17.21 -7.48
CA ALA A 148 -2.69 -18.22 -8.18
C ALA A 148 -2.30 -19.39 -7.26
N ASN A 149 -1.88 -19.09 -6.02
CA ASN A 149 -1.60 -20.10 -5.00
C ASN A 149 -2.84 -20.94 -4.65
N ILE A 150 -4.00 -20.29 -4.43
CA ILE A 150 -5.24 -21.02 -4.14
C ILE A 150 -5.61 -21.93 -5.31
N TYR A 151 -5.48 -21.49 -6.57
CA TYR A 151 -5.70 -22.38 -7.72
C TYR A 151 -4.74 -23.58 -7.75
N ALA A 152 -3.44 -23.37 -7.46
CA ALA A 152 -2.46 -24.46 -7.41
C ALA A 152 -2.79 -25.48 -6.32
N GLU A 153 -3.10 -25.03 -5.10
CA GLU A 153 -3.42 -25.89 -3.96
C GLU A 153 -4.67 -26.76 -4.19
N ASN A 154 -5.60 -26.29 -5.03
CA ASN A 154 -6.83 -27.01 -5.38
C ASN A 154 -6.73 -27.76 -6.73
N GLY A 155 -5.53 -27.93 -7.29
CA GLY A 155 -5.28 -28.76 -8.47
C GLY A 155 -5.52 -28.08 -9.84
N TYR A 156 -5.83 -26.79 -9.86
CA TYR A 156 -6.00 -26.00 -11.08
C TYR A 156 -4.66 -25.46 -11.60
N PHE A 157 -3.70 -26.36 -11.85
CA PHE A 157 -2.32 -26.00 -12.18
C PHE A 157 -2.20 -25.12 -13.43
N LYS A 158 -2.96 -25.43 -14.49
CA LYS A 158 -2.93 -24.64 -15.73
C LYS A 158 -3.27 -23.17 -15.49
N LYS A 159 -4.38 -22.90 -14.79
CA LYS A 159 -4.82 -21.54 -14.46
C LYS A 159 -3.84 -20.83 -13.54
N SER A 160 -3.27 -21.57 -12.59
CA SER A 160 -2.28 -21.02 -11.67
C SER A 160 -1.00 -20.58 -12.40
N ILE A 161 -0.48 -21.40 -13.31
CA ILE A 161 0.70 -21.08 -14.14
C ILE A 161 0.41 -19.86 -15.02
N GLU A 162 -0.73 -19.83 -15.72
CA GLU A 162 -1.13 -18.68 -16.55
C GLU A 162 -1.16 -17.37 -15.73
N LEU A 163 -1.64 -17.41 -14.48
CA LEU A 163 -1.64 -16.26 -13.59
C LEU A 163 -0.22 -15.86 -13.15
N PHE A 164 0.64 -16.83 -12.80
CA PHE A 164 2.03 -16.54 -12.42
C PHE A 164 2.82 -15.92 -13.57
N GLU A 165 2.67 -16.43 -14.79
CA GLU A 165 3.27 -15.84 -15.99
C GLU A 165 2.78 -14.40 -16.22
N GLY A 166 1.48 -14.15 -16.02
CA GLY A 166 0.91 -12.81 -16.07
C GLY A 166 1.49 -11.84 -15.04
N ILE A 167 1.70 -12.30 -13.80
CA ILE A 167 2.31 -11.51 -12.72
C ILE A 167 3.77 -11.19 -13.07
N LEU A 168 4.55 -12.18 -13.54
CA LEU A 168 5.95 -11.98 -13.91
C LEU A 168 6.10 -10.94 -15.03
N LYS A 169 5.25 -11.02 -16.05
CA LYS A 169 5.25 -10.04 -17.15
C LYS A 169 4.92 -8.62 -16.68
N GLN A 170 3.97 -8.47 -15.75
CA GLN A 170 3.64 -7.17 -15.15
C GLN A 170 4.79 -6.61 -14.30
N LEU A 171 5.52 -7.48 -13.58
CA LEU A 171 6.70 -7.07 -12.83
C LEU A 171 7.83 -6.59 -13.75
N GLU A 172 8.06 -7.25 -14.88
CA GLU A 172 9.03 -6.81 -15.88
C GLU A 172 8.69 -5.41 -16.40
N SER A 173 7.43 -5.15 -16.79
CA SER A 173 7.01 -3.82 -17.26
C SER A 173 7.13 -2.71 -16.20
N LEU A 174 6.87 -3.03 -14.93
CA LEU A 174 7.03 -2.07 -13.83
C LEU A 174 8.50 -1.71 -13.58
N HIS A 175 9.43 -2.63 -13.85
CA HIS A 175 10.85 -2.40 -13.69
C HIS A 175 11.46 -1.58 -14.83
N ASP A 176 10.92 -1.72 -16.05
CA ASP A 176 11.48 -1.09 -17.25
C ASP A 176 11.08 0.38 -17.43
N ASN A 177 10.30 0.97 -16.51
CA ASN A 177 9.86 2.38 -16.53
C ASN A 177 9.16 2.79 -17.85
N GLU A 178 8.72 1.83 -18.67
CA GLU A 178 8.03 2.10 -19.95
C GLU A 178 6.72 2.89 -19.74
N GLU A 179 6.16 2.88 -18.52
CA GLU A 179 4.99 3.68 -18.14
C GLU A 179 5.23 5.20 -18.15
N PHE A 180 6.48 5.65 -18.12
CA PHE A 180 6.82 7.09 -18.20
C PHE A 180 6.99 7.59 -19.64
N ASP A 181 6.94 6.72 -20.64
CA ASP A 181 7.00 7.11 -22.05
C ASP A 181 5.69 7.75 -22.50
N VAL A 182 5.61 9.07 -22.36
CA VAL A 182 4.50 9.87 -22.88
C VAL A 182 4.69 10.01 -24.39
N LYS A 183 3.83 9.33 -25.18
CA LYS A 183 3.77 9.54 -26.63
C LYS A 183 3.36 10.98 -26.92
N VAL A 184 4.30 11.77 -27.43
CA VAL A 184 4.03 13.10 -27.97
C VAL A 184 3.14 12.92 -29.20
N ARG A 185 1.94 13.51 -29.17
CA ARG A 185 1.05 13.60 -30.33
C ARG A 185 1.42 14.80 -31.19
#